data_AF-A0AAV0BRE7-F1
#
_entry.id   AF-A0AAV0BRE7-F1
#
_cell.length_a   1.000
_cell.length_b   1.000
_cell.length_c   1.000
_cell.angle_alpha   90.00
_cell.angle_beta   90.00
_cell.angle_gamma   90.00
#
_symmetry.space_group_name_H-M   'P 1'
#
loop_
_entity.id
_entity.type
_entity.pdbx_description
1 polymer ?
#
loop_
_entity_poly.entity_id
_entity_poly.type
_entity_poly.pdbx_seq_one_letter_code
_entity_poly.pdbx_strand_id
1 'polypeptide(L)'
;MSENCLGLRCQLWRIAPGFSFLIPLLVQTFFLHPCYQNNKEAKFIRLALMPITLYLIISRVNDRYFRPLEDFFHMNFTFVSFSTFHASCLSVQFALFDGSVLPYPKKNLSEKEKPLKEVDVKNDSTATKKYSKKVLQTTTEPLPPIAERIKFMVWLLFSPRGIGTSWAPPSAVTPPRPMMSVKKFLWVNIQKIVISQVAFVTCCAYGFACAQHPRGAFGLINEFIKLPDYLENISSYLISIPFGGASWWAIELLGSLLNVIECVWYQLSPYFLPKSLSPEKFDPTRYPDLFNDPWKKTSIIEFWSKGWHTVFRRNILYFGWKPMVRLFSSRSQETKRLLGIMGAMAFSGVFHEYVLAAASNLDPNIPTAQVFIILGLGMVIEASIERHTGYIVGGTFGRLWLGFMVFFTCRNAVLSWIARGLGSSGVPPVLDWTWHRFFLPFGPLLPQPWL
;
A
#
# COMPACT_ATOMS: atom_id res chain seq x y z
N MET A 1 -13.82 31.69 -8.50
CA MET A 1 -12.38 31.55 -8.19
C MET A 1 -11.71 31.08 -9.47
N SER A 2 -10.86 31.92 -10.07
CA SER A 2 -10.32 31.75 -11.42
C SER A 2 -9.50 30.47 -11.58
N GLU A 3 -9.60 29.82 -12.75
CA GLU A 3 -8.84 28.64 -13.17
C GLU A 3 -7.30 28.84 -13.17
N ASN A 4 -6.80 30.06 -12.95
CA ASN A 4 -5.37 30.41 -13.04
C ASN A 4 -4.56 30.22 -11.73
N CYS A 5 -5.04 29.46 -10.75
CA CYS A 5 -4.36 29.33 -9.47
C CYS A 5 -3.42 28.11 -9.41
N LEU A 6 -2.29 28.17 -10.11
CA LEU A 6 -1.32 27.07 -10.20
C LEU A 6 -0.47 26.88 -8.92
N GLY A 7 -0.43 27.88 -8.05
CA GLY A 7 0.38 27.83 -6.83
C GLY A 7 -0.10 26.78 -5.81
N LEU A 8 0.84 26.04 -5.22
CA LEU A 8 0.58 24.97 -4.25
C LEU A 8 -0.39 25.39 -3.13
N ARG A 9 -0.18 26.56 -2.53
CA ARG A 9 -1.05 27.07 -1.44
C ARG A 9 -2.51 27.18 -1.88
N CYS A 10 -2.74 27.65 -3.10
CA CYS A 10 -4.09 27.84 -3.62
C CYS A 10 -4.78 26.50 -3.93
N GLN A 11 -4.01 25.56 -4.50
CA GLN A 11 -4.46 24.20 -4.74
C GLN A 11 -4.85 23.51 -3.42
N LEU A 12 -4.00 23.60 -2.39
CA LEU A 12 -4.28 23.03 -1.07
C LEU A 12 -5.55 23.61 -0.44
N TRP A 13 -5.75 24.93 -0.52
CA TRP A 13 -6.97 25.58 -0.03
C TRP A 13 -8.23 25.12 -0.76
N ARG A 14 -8.16 24.95 -2.09
CA ARG A 14 -9.27 24.43 -2.90
C ARG A 14 -9.61 22.98 -2.56
N ILE A 15 -8.59 22.17 -2.31
CA ILE A 15 -8.70 20.72 -2.10
C ILE A 15 -9.18 20.38 -0.69
N ALA A 16 -8.86 21.21 0.32
CA ALA A 16 -9.15 20.92 1.72
C ALA A 16 -10.62 20.53 2.03
N PRO A 17 -11.66 21.20 1.50
CA PRO A 17 -13.05 20.80 1.72
C PRO A 17 -13.37 19.38 1.20
N GLY A 18 -12.66 18.91 0.18
CA GLY A 18 -12.82 17.58 -0.38
C GLY A 18 -12.40 16.44 0.56
N PHE A 19 -11.68 16.75 1.64
CA PHE A 19 -11.27 15.81 2.69
C PHE A 19 -12.24 15.72 3.87
N SER A 20 -13.45 16.29 3.76
CA SER A 20 -14.49 16.23 4.78
C SER A 20 -14.87 14.81 5.22
N PHE A 21 -14.64 13.79 4.38
CA PHE A 21 -14.82 12.38 4.73
C PHE A 21 -13.94 11.90 5.89
N LEU A 22 -12.85 12.61 6.21
CA LEU A 22 -11.99 12.26 7.33
C LEU A 22 -12.74 12.38 8.66
N ILE A 23 -13.72 13.28 8.78
CA ILE A 23 -14.50 13.46 10.00
C ILE A 23 -15.25 12.18 10.38
N PRO A 24 -16.17 11.63 9.56
CA PRO A 24 -16.86 10.41 9.91
C PRO A 24 -15.91 9.19 9.97
N LEU A 25 -14.83 9.16 9.19
CA LEU A 25 -13.81 8.10 9.27
C LEU A 25 -13.06 8.12 10.62
N LEU A 26 -12.73 9.30 11.14
CA LEU A 26 -12.12 9.47 12.47
C LEU A 26 -13.09 8.99 13.56
N VAL A 27 -14.38 9.34 13.46
CA VAL A 27 -15.41 8.85 14.39
C VAL A 27 -15.54 7.32 14.32
N GLN A 28 -15.53 6.74 13.11
CA GLN A 28 -15.52 5.28 12.96
C GLN A 28 -14.32 4.64 13.66
N THR A 29 -13.15 5.26 13.51
CA THR A 29 -11.89 4.79 14.10
C THR A 29 -11.88 4.94 15.63
N PHE A 30 -12.43 6.03 16.16
CA PHE A 30 -12.55 6.28 17.59
C PHE A 30 -13.37 5.18 18.29
N PHE A 31 -14.48 4.77 17.68
CA PHE A 31 -15.34 3.69 18.19
C PHE A 31 -14.79 2.27 17.98
N LEU A 32 -13.58 2.12 17.40
CA LEU A 32 -12.83 0.86 17.40
C LEU A 32 -11.96 0.69 18.66
N HIS A 33 -11.92 1.68 19.55
CA HIS A 33 -11.18 1.54 20.80
C HIS A 33 -11.64 0.29 21.58
N PRO A 34 -10.73 -0.49 22.21
CA PRO A 34 -11.09 -1.70 22.94
C PRO A 34 -12.19 -1.50 24.01
N CYS A 35 -12.28 -0.31 24.62
CA CYS A 35 -13.35 0.01 25.56
C CYS A 35 -14.77 -0.04 24.96
N TYR A 36 -14.89 0.07 23.63
CA TYR A 36 -16.16 -0.02 22.90
C TYR A 36 -16.39 -1.38 22.25
N GLN A 37 -15.51 -2.36 22.43
CA GLN A 37 -15.55 -3.65 21.75
C GLN A 37 -16.91 -4.35 21.85
N ASN A 38 -17.54 -4.31 23.03
CA ASN A 38 -18.84 -4.93 23.28
C ASN A 38 -20.01 -3.93 23.27
N ASN A 39 -19.78 -2.67 22.90
CA ASN A 39 -20.80 -1.64 22.86
C ASN A 39 -21.56 -1.68 21.52
N LYS A 40 -22.85 -2.04 21.58
CA LYS A 40 -23.74 -2.15 20.42
C LYS A 40 -24.00 -0.79 19.75
N GLU A 41 -24.12 0.28 20.52
CA GLU A 41 -24.32 1.64 20.00
C GLU A 41 -23.09 2.12 19.23
N ALA A 42 -21.89 1.89 19.78
CA ALA A 42 -20.64 2.20 19.09
C ALA A 42 -20.53 1.45 17.76
N LYS A 43 -20.90 0.16 17.73
CA LYS A 43 -20.98 -0.62 16.48
C LYS A 43 -22.02 -0.06 15.51
N PHE A 44 -23.21 0.32 15.99
CA PHE A 44 -24.25 0.93 15.18
C PHE A 44 -23.79 2.26 14.58
N ILE A 45 -23.15 3.14 15.36
CA ILE A 45 -22.59 4.40 14.87
C ILE A 45 -21.57 4.16 13.77
N ARG A 46 -20.64 3.20 13.96
CA ARG A 46 -19.65 2.85 12.92
C ARG A 46 -20.32 2.39 11.62
N LEU A 47 -21.38 1.58 11.71
CA LEU A 47 -22.16 1.10 10.58
C LEU A 47 -22.95 2.22 9.89
N ALA A 48 -23.62 3.08 10.65
CA ALA A 48 -24.40 4.20 10.13
C ALA A 48 -23.53 5.25 9.43
N LEU A 49 -22.30 5.47 9.90
CA LEU A 49 -21.35 6.38 9.26
C LEU A 49 -20.76 5.83 7.96
N MET A 50 -20.76 4.51 7.74
CA MET A 50 -20.19 3.90 6.54
C MET A 50 -20.72 4.49 5.22
N PRO A 51 -22.05 4.53 4.96
CA PRO A 51 -22.58 5.12 3.73
C PRO A 51 -22.27 6.62 3.61
N ILE A 52 -22.26 7.36 4.72
CA ILE A 52 -21.95 8.79 4.75
C ILE A 52 -20.48 9.01 4.35
N THR A 53 -19.56 8.27 4.97
CA THR A 53 -18.13 8.33 4.65
C THR A 53 -17.89 7.99 3.19
N LEU A 54 -18.49 6.90 2.67
CA LEU A 54 -18.33 6.51 1.27
C LEU A 54 -18.90 7.54 0.29
N TYR A 55 -20.08 8.09 0.59
CA TYR A 55 -20.68 9.16 -0.20
C TYR A 55 -19.76 10.39 -0.26
N LEU A 56 -19.22 10.84 0.87
CA LEU A 56 -18.29 11.98 0.90
C LEU A 56 -16.98 11.68 0.16
N ILE A 57 -16.45 10.46 0.27
CA ILE A 57 -15.25 10.06 -0.47
C ILE A 57 -15.48 10.17 -1.98
N ILE A 58 -16.58 9.59 -2.49
CA ILE A 58 -16.86 9.49 -3.92
C ILE A 58 -17.33 10.83 -4.50
N SER A 59 -18.32 11.48 -3.88
CA SER A 59 -18.92 12.72 -4.39
C SER A 59 -17.94 13.89 -4.43
N ARG A 60 -16.90 13.87 -3.58
CA ARG A 60 -15.91 14.95 -3.45
C ARG A 60 -14.56 14.63 -4.08
N VAL A 61 -14.42 13.54 -4.83
CA VAL A 61 -13.13 13.17 -5.44
C VAL A 61 -12.61 14.26 -6.37
N ASN A 62 -13.51 14.88 -7.16
CA ASN A 62 -13.17 15.95 -8.09
C ASN A 62 -12.73 17.25 -7.40
N ASP A 63 -13.19 17.48 -6.17
CA ASP A 63 -12.77 18.61 -5.35
C ASP A 63 -11.31 18.42 -4.88
N ARG A 64 -10.86 17.17 -4.73
CA ARG A 64 -9.53 16.82 -4.23
C ARG A 64 -8.43 16.82 -5.29
N TYR A 65 -8.76 16.78 -6.57
CA TYR A 65 -7.73 16.79 -7.61
C TYR A 65 -7.00 18.12 -7.66
N PHE A 66 -5.68 18.08 -7.80
CA PHE A 66 -4.84 19.16 -8.29
C PHE A 66 -5.16 19.46 -9.76
N ARG A 67 -5.13 20.74 -10.14
CA ARG A 67 -5.53 21.20 -11.47
C ARG A 67 -4.46 22.11 -12.11
N PRO A 68 -4.29 22.08 -13.44
CA PRO A 68 -5.08 21.29 -14.41
C PRO A 68 -4.70 19.78 -14.40
N LEU A 69 -5.60 18.89 -14.85
CA LEU A 69 -5.42 17.45 -14.62
C LEU A 69 -4.23 16.88 -15.42
N GLU A 70 -4.02 17.42 -16.62
CA GLU A 70 -2.97 17.07 -17.57
C GLU A 70 -1.56 17.33 -17.03
N ASP A 71 -1.39 18.34 -16.16
CA ASP A 71 -0.09 18.65 -15.56
C ASP A 71 0.10 17.92 -14.23
N PHE A 72 -0.99 17.65 -13.52
CA PHE A 72 -0.96 17.13 -12.16
C PHE A 72 -1.28 15.63 -12.08
N PHE A 73 -1.21 14.90 -13.18
CA PHE A 73 -1.51 13.47 -13.25
C PHE A 73 -0.78 12.68 -12.15
N HIS A 74 0.54 12.82 -12.00
CA HIS A 74 1.32 12.07 -11.02
C HIS A 74 0.92 12.42 -9.57
N MET A 75 0.63 13.69 -9.29
CA MET A 75 0.18 14.13 -7.97
C MET A 75 -1.22 13.58 -7.64
N ASN A 76 -2.13 13.62 -8.60
CA ASN A 76 -3.49 13.09 -8.45
C ASN A 76 -3.48 11.57 -8.30
N PHE A 77 -2.73 10.88 -9.14
CA PHE A 77 -2.51 9.44 -9.08
C PHE A 77 -2.02 9.03 -7.69
N THR A 78 -0.95 9.66 -7.18
CA THR A 78 -0.32 9.30 -5.91
C THR A 78 -1.11 9.73 -4.67
N PHE A 79 -1.57 10.97 -4.59
CA PHE A 79 -2.11 11.53 -3.35
C PHE A 79 -3.63 11.52 -3.28
N VAL A 80 -4.33 11.54 -4.41
CA VAL A 80 -5.80 11.59 -4.44
C VAL A 80 -6.38 10.21 -4.67
N SER A 81 -5.96 9.52 -5.73
CA SER A 81 -6.57 8.25 -6.12
C SER A 81 -6.28 7.12 -5.12
N PHE A 82 -5.01 6.94 -4.73
CA PHE A 82 -4.63 5.94 -3.71
C PHE A 82 -5.32 6.17 -2.36
N SER A 83 -5.31 7.42 -1.88
CA SER A 83 -5.92 7.76 -0.58
C SER A 83 -7.44 7.59 -0.61
N THR A 84 -8.09 7.93 -1.72
CA THR A 84 -9.53 7.74 -1.94
C THR A 84 -9.90 6.25 -1.86
N PHE A 85 -9.18 5.38 -2.57
CA PHE A 85 -9.43 3.95 -2.51
C PHE A 85 -9.16 3.36 -1.13
N HIS A 86 -8.04 3.74 -0.50
CA HIS A 86 -7.69 3.24 0.81
C HIS A 86 -8.69 3.68 1.89
N ALA A 87 -9.10 4.95 1.89
CA ALA A 87 -10.10 5.47 2.81
C ALA A 87 -11.45 4.76 2.64
N SER A 88 -11.83 4.42 1.40
CA SER A 88 -13.04 3.64 1.12
C SER A 88 -12.97 2.25 1.75
N CYS A 89 -11.82 1.59 1.59
CA CYS A 89 -11.53 0.30 2.21
C CYS A 89 -11.57 0.39 3.74
N LEU A 90 -11.00 1.45 4.33
CA LEU A 90 -10.99 1.64 5.79
C LEU A 90 -12.39 1.89 6.33
N SER A 91 -13.21 2.73 5.68
CA SER A 91 -14.60 2.97 6.10
C SER A 91 -15.39 1.67 6.24
N VAL A 92 -15.33 0.80 5.24
CA VAL A 92 -16.05 -0.48 5.26
C VAL A 92 -15.45 -1.45 6.27
N GLN A 93 -14.11 -1.56 6.34
CA GLN A 93 -13.45 -2.44 7.32
C GLN A 93 -13.74 -2.00 8.74
N PHE A 94 -13.68 -0.70 9.02
CA PHE A 94 -13.95 -0.14 10.34
C PHE A 94 -15.42 -0.17 10.69
N ALA A 95 -16.35 -0.07 9.74
CA ALA A 95 -17.77 -0.26 10.00
C ALA A 95 -18.10 -1.71 10.38
N LEU A 96 -17.58 -2.66 9.61
CA LEU A 96 -17.92 -4.08 9.71
C LEU A 96 -17.06 -4.85 10.72
N PHE A 97 -16.04 -4.22 11.30
CA PHE A 97 -15.15 -4.91 12.24
C PHE A 97 -15.90 -5.35 13.50
N ASP A 98 -15.75 -6.63 13.83
CA ASP A 98 -16.31 -7.29 15.00
C ASP A 98 -15.20 -8.11 15.66
N GLY A 99 -14.80 -7.74 16.87
CA GLY A 99 -13.71 -8.38 17.60
C GLY A 99 -12.80 -7.39 18.35
N SER A 100 -11.73 -7.92 18.93
CA SER A 100 -10.71 -7.10 19.59
C SER A 100 -9.72 -6.55 18.57
N VAL A 101 -9.47 -5.24 18.61
CA VAL A 101 -8.42 -4.60 17.79
C VAL A 101 -7.04 -5.00 18.29
N LEU A 102 -6.85 -5.06 19.60
CA LEU A 102 -5.58 -5.48 20.18
C LEU A 102 -5.53 -7.01 20.27
N PRO A 103 -4.36 -7.63 20.01
CA PRO A 103 -4.22 -9.07 20.17
C PRO A 103 -4.44 -9.48 21.63
N TYR A 104 -5.03 -10.66 21.86
CA TYR A 104 -5.11 -11.23 23.20
C TYR A 104 -3.70 -11.58 23.71
N PRO A 105 -3.39 -11.37 25.00
CA PRO A 105 -2.09 -11.75 25.55
C PRO A 105 -1.83 -13.23 25.32
N LYS A 106 -0.79 -13.57 24.54
CA LYS A 106 -0.34 -14.95 24.36
C LYS A 106 0.32 -15.42 25.66
N LYS A 107 -0.43 -16.08 26.53
CA LYS A 107 0.15 -16.87 27.63
C LYS A 107 0.63 -18.21 27.05
N ASN A 108 1.94 -18.45 27.08
CA ASN A 108 2.64 -19.74 26.94
C ASN A 108 2.01 -20.77 25.98
N LEU A 109 2.16 -20.57 24.67
CA LEU A 109 2.17 -21.69 23.72
C LEU A 109 3.59 -21.81 23.18
N SER A 110 4.21 -22.92 23.56
CA SER A 110 5.60 -23.29 23.30
C SER A 110 6.01 -23.11 21.85
N GLU A 111 7.22 -22.59 21.66
CA GLU A 111 7.99 -22.64 20.43
C GLU A 111 8.08 -24.08 19.91
N LYS A 112 7.30 -24.41 18.88
CA LYS A 112 7.60 -25.42 17.85
C LYS A 112 6.42 -25.50 16.88
N GLU A 113 6.30 -24.53 15.98
CA GLU A 113 5.54 -24.73 14.74
C GLU A 113 6.41 -24.41 13.54
N LYS A 114 6.69 -25.46 12.76
CA LYS A 114 7.31 -25.42 11.44
C LYS A 114 6.43 -24.59 10.49
N PRO A 115 7.01 -23.93 9.47
CA PRO A 115 6.27 -23.01 8.62
C PRO A 115 5.35 -23.76 7.65
N LEU A 116 4.23 -23.10 7.32
CA LEU A 116 3.19 -23.50 6.36
C LEU A 116 2.17 -24.53 6.87
N LYS A 117 1.23 -24.07 7.70
CA LYS A 117 -0.21 -24.39 7.63
C LYS A 117 -0.95 -23.52 8.64
N GLU A 118 -1.86 -22.69 8.14
CA GLU A 118 -3.21 -22.44 8.71
C GLU A 118 -3.80 -21.16 8.12
N VAL A 119 -4.61 -21.35 7.08
CA VAL A 119 -5.84 -20.56 6.91
C VAL A 119 -6.92 -21.42 7.54
N ASP A 120 -7.00 -21.40 8.86
CA ASP A 120 -8.11 -21.98 9.59
C ASP A 120 -9.18 -20.92 9.77
N VAL A 121 -10.17 -20.99 8.87
CA VAL A 121 -11.48 -20.37 9.06
C VAL A 121 -12.26 -21.31 9.96
N LYS A 122 -12.03 -21.21 11.28
CA LYS A 122 -12.98 -21.70 12.28
C LYS A 122 -13.23 -20.61 13.30
N ASN A 123 -14.47 -20.12 13.29
CA ASN A 123 -15.05 -19.37 14.40
C ASN A 123 -15.13 -20.29 15.61
N ASP A 124 -14.08 -20.32 16.44
CA ASP A 124 -14.13 -21.06 17.70
C ASP A 124 -14.82 -20.24 18.79
N SER A 125 -16.15 -20.21 18.70
CA SER A 125 -17.05 -19.42 19.55
C SER A 125 -17.15 -19.92 21.01
N THR A 126 -16.53 -21.06 21.34
CA THR A 126 -16.63 -21.73 22.66
C THR A 126 -15.45 -21.43 23.57
N ALA A 127 -14.21 -21.41 23.06
CA ALA A 127 -13.03 -20.95 23.82
C ALA A 127 -13.10 -19.43 24.11
N THR A 128 -13.68 -18.68 23.16
CA THR A 128 -13.92 -17.23 23.24
C THR A 128 -14.85 -16.85 24.40
N LYS A 129 -15.83 -17.68 24.76
CA LYS A 129 -16.77 -17.41 25.86
C LYS A 129 -16.13 -17.56 27.25
N LYS A 130 -15.18 -18.49 27.42
CA LYS A 130 -14.61 -18.81 28.75
C LYS A 130 -13.49 -17.84 29.16
N TYR A 131 -12.75 -17.29 28.20
CA TYR A 131 -11.73 -16.26 28.44
C TYR A 131 -12.27 -14.82 28.40
N SER A 132 -13.32 -14.56 27.60
CA SER A 132 -14.06 -13.29 27.67
C SER A 132 -14.54 -13.01 29.10
N LYS A 133 -15.00 -14.05 29.81
CA LYS A 133 -15.44 -13.94 31.21
C LYS A 133 -14.32 -13.57 32.21
N LYS A 134 -13.04 -13.79 31.87
CA LYS A 134 -11.89 -13.55 32.78
C LYS A 134 -11.14 -12.25 32.48
N VAL A 135 -11.35 -11.65 31.30
CA VAL A 135 -10.90 -10.29 30.94
C VAL A 135 -12.04 -9.27 31.10
N LEU A 136 -13.31 -9.70 31.06
CA LEU A 136 -14.49 -8.89 31.33
C LEU A 136 -15.16 -9.21 32.67
N GLN A 137 -14.39 -9.14 33.75
CA GLN A 137 -14.95 -8.99 35.10
C GLN A 137 -14.25 -7.84 35.83
N THR A 138 -14.49 -6.62 35.36
CA THR A 138 -14.49 -5.39 36.16
C THR A 138 -15.47 -4.41 35.52
N THR A 139 -16.76 -4.54 35.85
CA THR A 139 -17.80 -3.51 35.62
C THR A 139 -17.61 -2.27 36.51
N THR A 140 -16.36 -1.95 36.85
CA THR A 140 -15.96 -0.87 37.76
C THR A 140 -14.68 -0.16 37.33
N GLU A 141 -14.10 -0.48 36.17
CA GLU A 141 -13.00 0.34 35.63
C GLU A 141 -13.55 1.59 34.96
N PRO A 142 -13.05 2.79 35.33
CA PRO A 142 -13.48 4.03 34.71
C PRO A 142 -13.15 4.02 33.22
N LEU A 143 -14.00 4.65 32.40
CA LEU A 143 -13.71 4.76 30.96
C LEU A 143 -12.31 5.36 30.77
N PRO A 144 -11.51 4.82 29.83
CA PRO A 144 -10.23 5.40 29.48
C PRO A 144 -10.37 6.89 29.16
N PRO A 145 -9.41 7.72 29.61
CA PRO A 145 -9.40 9.14 29.30
C PRO A 145 -9.59 9.40 27.81
N ILE A 146 -10.29 10.49 27.45
CA ILE A 146 -10.52 10.84 26.03
C ILE A 146 -9.19 10.95 25.26
N ALA A 147 -8.15 11.47 25.91
CA ALA A 147 -6.81 11.59 25.34
C ALA A 147 -6.22 10.24 24.91
N GLU A 148 -6.43 9.17 25.68
CA GLU A 148 -5.98 7.81 25.32
C GLU A 148 -6.71 7.31 24.07
N ARG A 149 -8.03 7.51 24.02
CA ARG A 149 -8.86 7.14 22.87
C ARG A 149 -8.46 7.91 21.61
N ILE A 150 -8.12 9.19 21.74
CA ILE A 150 -7.58 10.01 20.64
C ILE A 150 -6.23 9.45 20.17
N LYS A 151 -5.30 9.12 21.08
CA LYS A 151 -4.01 8.52 20.71
C LYS A 151 -4.18 7.22 19.95
N PHE A 152 -5.07 6.34 20.41
CA PHE A 152 -5.40 5.10 19.72
C PHE A 152 -5.98 5.35 18.32
N MET A 153 -6.91 6.31 18.20
CA MET A 153 -7.51 6.67 16.92
C MET A 153 -6.46 7.15 15.92
N VAL A 154 -5.56 8.04 16.34
CA VAL A 154 -4.46 8.54 15.49
C VAL A 154 -3.51 7.39 15.12
N TRP A 155 -3.05 6.61 16.09
CA TRP A 155 -2.17 5.46 15.83
C TRP A 155 -2.78 4.48 14.83
N LEU A 156 -4.05 4.13 15.00
CA LEU A 156 -4.72 3.15 14.15
C LEU A 156 -4.90 3.67 12.72
N LEU A 157 -5.26 4.94 12.54
CA LEU A 157 -5.46 5.53 11.22
C LEU A 157 -4.15 5.69 10.44
N PHE A 158 -3.05 6.00 11.15
CA PHE A 158 -1.71 6.19 10.57
C PHE A 158 -0.84 4.93 10.62
N SER A 159 -1.38 3.77 11.00
CA SER A 159 -0.71 2.47 10.96
C SER A 159 -1.27 1.62 9.80
N PRO A 160 -0.88 1.87 8.54
CA PRO A 160 -1.49 1.21 7.38
C PRO A 160 -1.27 -0.32 7.39
N ARG A 161 -0.16 -0.79 7.97
CA ARG A 161 0.12 -2.22 8.17
C ARG A 161 -0.57 -2.81 9.39
N GLY A 162 -1.15 -1.99 10.27
CA GLY A 162 -1.80 -2.42 11.50
C GLY A 162 -0.85 -3.16 12.46
N ILE A 163 0.44 -2.82 12.49
CA ILE A 163 1.41 -3.46 13.39
C ILE A 163 0.95 -3.25 14.83
N GLY A 164 0.85 -4.33 15.61
CA GLY A 164 0.31 -4.30 16.97
C GLY A 164 -1.20 -4.56 17.09
N THR A 165 -1.90 -4.73 15.98
CA THR A 165 -3.32 -5.10 15.96
C THR A 165 -3.51 -6.61 15.78
N SER A 166 -4.72 -7.11 16.01
CA SER A 166 -5.11 -8.52 15.81
C SER A 166 -5.10 -8.97 14.34
N TRP A 167 -5.02 -8.03 13.39
CA TRP A 167 -4.93 -8.30 11.96
C TRP A 167 -3.57 -7.92 11.36
N ALA A 168 -2.56 -7.66 12.20
CA ALA A 168 -1.20 -7.42 11.74
C ALA A 168 -0.70 -8.57 10.85
N PRO A 169 0.13 -8.28 9.82
CA PRO A 169 0.83 -9.33 9.09
C PRO A 169 1.65 -10.21 10.05
N PRO A 170 1.71 -11.54 9.82
CA PRO A 170 2.56 -12.42 10.62
C PRO A 170 4.03 -12.00 10.55
N SER A 171 4.81 -12.25 11.61
CA SER A 171 6.25 -11.93 11.67
C SER A 171 7.07 -12.61 10.58
N ALA A 172 6.64 -13.77 10.09
CA ALA A 172 7.27 -14.44 8.94
C ALA A 172 7.13 -13.66 7.62
N VAL A 173 6.16 -12.75 7.55
CA VAL A 173 5.90 -11.88 6.39
C VAL A 173 6.50 -10.49 6.64
N THR A 174 6.27 -9.93 7.83
CA THR A 174 6.78 -8.61 8.22
C THR A 174 7.57 -8.75 9.51
N PRO A 175 8.86 -9.14 9.42
CA PRO A 175 9.69 -9.37 10.59
C PRO A 175 9.91 -8.06 11.34
N PRO A 176 9.74 -8.02 12.67
CA PRO A 176 10.05 -6.84 13.47
C PRO A 176 11.48 -6.37 13.23
N ARG A 177 11.67 -5.05 13.24
CA ARG A 177 13.01 -4.49 13.15
C ARG A 177 13.78 -4.80 14.45
N PRO A 178 15.09 -5.10 14.39
CA PRO A 178 15.90 -5.24 15.59
C PRO A 178 15.87 -3.96 16.44
N MET A 179 15.93 -4.11 17.77
CA MET A 179 16.00 -2.98 18.68
C MET A 179 17.26 -2.14 18.39
N MET A 180 17.11 -0.81 18.37
CA MET A 180 18.21 0.12 18.11
C MET A 180 17.96 1.46 18.82
N SER A 181 18.98 2.32 18.90
CA SER A 181 18.80 3.67 19.41
C SER A 181 18.08 4.57 18.41
N VAL A 182 17.41 5.62 18.91
CA VAL A 182 16.74 6.64 18.08
C VAL A 182 17.71 7.26 17.07
N LYS A 183 18.94 7.61 17.50
CA LYS A 183 19.98 8.17 16.63
C LYS A 183 20.32 7.21 15.48
N LYS A 184 20.48 5.91 15.77
CA LYS A 184 20.76 4.89 14.75
C LYS A 184 19.56 4.72 13.82
N PHE A 185 18.34 4.73 14.35
CA PHE A 185 17.12 4.66 13.55
C PHE A 185 17.02 5.83 12.56
N LEU A 186 17.23 7.06 13.02
CA LEU A 186 17.23 8.26 12.17
C LEU A 186 18.30 8.15 11.09
N TRP A 187 19.53 7.81 11.47
CA TRP A 187 20.65 7.68 10.53
C TRP A 187 20.36 6.65 9.42
N VAL A 188 19.86 5.46 9.78
CA VAL A 188 19.51 4.41 8.81
C VAL A 188 18.42 4.89 7.85
N ASN A 189 17.38 5.58 8.34
CA ASN A 189 16.34 6.08 7.45
C ASN A 189 16.82 7.25 6.57
N ILE A 190 17.72 8.12 7.06
CA ILE A 190 18.36 9.17 6.24
C ILE A 190 19.18 8.54 5.10
N GLN A 191 19.97 7.51 5.39
CA GLN A 191 20.70 6.76 4.36
C GLN A 191 19.75 6.15 3.33
N LYS A 192 18.65 5.54 3.79
CA LYS A 192 17.61 5.00 2.91
C LYS A 192 16.97 6.07 2.03
N ILE A 193 16.68 7.26 2.57
CA ILE A 193 16.14 8.41 1.81
C ILE A 193 17.10 8.77 0.68
N VAL A 194 18.39 8.93 0.97
CA VAL A 194 19.39 9.31 -0.04
C VAL A 194 19.50 8.24 -1.13
N ILE A 195 19.65 6.97 -0.75
CA ILE A 195 19.78 5.86 -1.71
C ILE A 195 18.51 5.72 -2.56
N SER A 196 17.35 5.78 -1.91
CA SER A 196 16.06 5.63 -2.59
C SER A 196 15.78 6.82 -3.50
N GLN A 197 16.16 8.04 -3.13
CA GLN A 197 16.04 9.22 -3.99
C GLN A 197 16.91 9.08 -5.25
N VAL A 198 18.20 8.71 -5.11
CA VAL A 198 19.11 8.54 -6.26
C VAL A 198 18.57 7.46 -7.20
N ALA A 199 18.17 6.31 -6.65
CA ALA A 199 17.65 5.21 -7.44
C ALA A 199 16.30 5.57 -8.10
N PHE A 200 15.42 6.26 -7.38
CA PHE A 200 14.14 6.75 -7.89
C PHE A 200 14.33 7.71 -9.07
N VAL A 201 15.17 8.73 -8.92
CA VAL A 201 15.48 9.71 -9.96
C VAL A 201 16.09 9.02 -11.18
N THR A 202 17.01 8.08 -10.98
CA THR A 202 17.63 7.32 -12.07
C THR A 202 16.59 6.51 -12.85
N CYS A 203 15.69 5.80 -12.15
CA CYS A 203 14.60 5.07 -12.77
C CYS A 203 13.62 5.99 -13.52
N CYS A 204 13.26 7.15 -12.93
CA CYS A 204 12.40 8.13 -13.58
C CYS A 204 13.07 8.74 -14.81
N ALA A 205 14.35 9.12 -14.75
CA ALA A 205 15.07 9.70 -15.88
C ALA A 205 15.06 8.73 -17.07
N TYR A 206 15.41 7.46 -16.87
CA TYR A 206 15.38 6.48 -17.94
C TYR A 206 13.94 6.18 -18.40
N GLY A 207 12.99 6.01 -17.47
CA GLY A 207 11.60 5.70 -17.81
C GLY A 207 10.91 6.82 -18.58
N PHE A 208 11.16 8.09 -18.21
CA PHE A 208 10.53 9.25 -18.83
C PHE A 208 11.18 9.55 -20.17
N ALA A 209 12.50 9.42 -20.30
CA ALA A 209 13.18 9.48 -21.59
C ALA A 209 12.57 8.44 -22.56
N CYS A 210 12.36 7.20 -22.11
CA CYS A 210 11.68 6.21 -22.93
C CYS A 210 10.22 6.59 -23.24
N ALA A 211 9.46 7.12 -22.27
CA ALA A 211 8.04 7.45 -22.47
C ALA A 211 7.82 8.64 -23.42
N GLN A 212 8.77 9.57 -23.47
CA GLN A 212 8.71 10.77 -24.30
C GLN A 212 9.36 10.57 -25.67
N HIS A 213 10.18 9.53 -25.85
CA HIS A 213 10.83 9.24 -27.12
C HIS A 213 9.82 8.67 -28.15
N PRO A 214 9.80 9.13 -29.43
CA PRO A 214 8.84 8.68 -30.44
C PRO A 214 8.79 7.17 -30.69
N ARG A 215 9.96 6.51 -30.63
CA ARG A 215 10.11 5.04 -30.73
C ARG A 215 10.30 4.35 -29.38
N GLY A 216 9.89 4.99 -28.28
CA GLY A 216 9.98 4.41 -26.94
C GLY A 216 11.40 4.02 -26.51
N ALA A 217 11.50 2.92 -25.75
CA ALA A 217 12.77 2.34 -25.32
C ALA A 217 13.67 1.90 -26.49
N PHE A 218 13.09 1.46 -27.62
CA PHE A 218 13.87 1.09 -28.80
C PHE A 218 14.69 2.27 -29.30
N GLY A 219 14.01 3.40 -29.53
CA GLY A 219 14.64 4.57 -30.10
C GLY A 219 15.76 5.11 -29.22
N LEU A 220 15.52 5.21 -27.90
CA LEU A 220 16.53 5.64 -26.96
C LEU A 220 17.79 4.75 -27.01
N ILE A 221 17.65 3.42 -27.05
CA ILE A 221 18.81 2.52 -27.12
C ILE A 221 19.47 2.57 -28.51
N ASN A 222 18.66 2.71 -29.57
CA ASN A 222 19.13 2.74 -30.95
C ASN A 222 20.04 3.95 -31.23
N GLU A 223 19.80 5.09 -30.57
CA GLU A 223 20.67 6.27 -30.65
C GLU A 223 22.11 6.00 -30.17
N PHE A 224 22.30 5.05 -29.24
CA PHE A 224 23.63 4.71 -28.70
C PHE A 224 24.30 3.53 -29.41
N ILE A 225 23.54 2.47 -29.73
CA ILE A 225 24.12 1.16 -30.12
C ILE A 225 23.71 0.71 -31.54
N LYS A 226 22.87 1.47 -32.27
CA LYS A 226 22.35 1.12 -33.61
C LYS A 226 21.81 -0.32 -33.67
N LEU A 227 20.59 -0.51 -33.18
CA LEU A 227 19.91 -1.79 -33.13
C LEU A 227 19.19 -2.12 -34.45
N PRO A 228 19.13 -3.40 -34.86
CA PRO A 228 18.24 -3.83 -35.94
C PRO A 228 16.75 -3.59 -35.63
N ASP A 229 15.95 -3.16 -36.61
CA ASP A 229 14.54 -2.79 -36.42
C ASP A 229 13.66 -3.93 -35.85
N TYR A 230 13.99 -5.20 -36.12
CA TYR A 230 13.21 -6.32 -35.58
C TYR A 230 13.29 -6.42 -34.04
N LEU A 231 14.24 -5.73 -33.39
CA LEU A 231 14.35 -5.67 -31.94
C LEU A 231 13.40 -4.66 -31.30
N GLU A 232 12.70 -3.83 -32.07
CA GLU A 232 11.75 -2.83 -31.54
C GLU A 232 10.68 -3.47 -30.66
N ASN A 233 10.10 -4.58 -31.12
CA ASN A 233 9.11 -5.33 -30.35
C ASN A 233 9.68 -5.87 -29.02
N ILE A 234 10.92 -6.37 -29.03
CA ILE A 234 11.56 -6.94 -27.83
C ILE A 234 11.93 -5.83 -26.84
N SER A 235 12.53 -4.74 -27.33
CA SER A 235 12.96 -3.62 -26.50
C SER A 235 11.78 -2.92 -25.79
N SER A 236 10.58 -2.97 -26.37
CA SER A 236 9.38 -2.43 -25.73
C SER A 236 9.00 -3.13 -24.42
N TYR A 237 9.51 -4.34 -24.14
CA TYR A 237 9.34 -4.99 -22.83
C TYR A 237 10.27 -4.42 -21.75
N LEU A 238 11.36 -3.77 -22.15
CA LEU A 238 12.31 -3.16 -21.22
C LEU A 238 11.71 -1.94 -20.51
N ILE A 239 10.66 -1.33 -21.06
CA ILE A 239 9.97 -0.17 -20.47
C ILE A 239 9.44 -0.45 -19.06
N SER A 240 9.08 -1.71 -18.77
CA SER A 240 8.54 -2.11 -17.46
C SER A 240 9.56 -1.99 -16.33
N ILE A 241 10.85 -2.13 -16.64
CA ILE A 241 11.95 -2.13 -15.66
C ILE A 241 12.08 -0.79 -14.94
N PRO A 242 12.27 0.36 -15.63
CA PRO A 242 12.40 1.65 -14.96
C PRO A 242 11.12 2.05 -14.21
N PHE A 243 9.92 1.80 -14.74
CA PHE A 243 8.69 2.17 -14.04
C PHE A 243 8.40 1.29 -12.82
N GLY A 244 8.70 -0.01 -12.90
CA GLY A 244 8.65 -0.90 -11.74
C GLY A 244 9.67 -0.49 -10.67
N GLY A 245 10.90 -0.18 -11.08
CA GLY A 245 11.96 0.33 -10.20
C GLY A 245 11.59 1.66 -9.56
N ALA A 246 11.08 2.63 -10.34
CA ALA A 246 10.62 3.91 -9.83
C ALA A 246 9.50 3.74 -8.80
N SER A 247 8.53 2.85 -9.05
CA SER A 247 7.44 2.57 -8.12
C SER A 247 7.96 2.01 -6.79
N TRP A 248 8.90 1.07 -6.83
CA TRP A 248 9.52 0.52 -5.63
C TRP A 248 10.26 1.61 -4.85
N TRP A 249 11.19 2.31 -5.49
CA TRP A 249 12.00 3.32 -4.81
C TRP A 249 11.19 4.50 -4.29
N ALA A 250 10.10 4.89 -4.98
CA ALA A 250 9.16 5.89 -4.49
C ALA A 250 8.49 5.47 -3.17
N ILE A 251 8.07 4.20 -3.06
CA ILE A 251 7.41 3.68 -1.85
C ILE A 251 8.42 3.59 -0.69
N GLU A 252 9.66 3.13 -0.94
CA GLU A 252 10.71 3.07 0.08
C GLU A 252 11.12 4.48 0.54
N LEU A 253 11.22 5.44 -0.40
CA LEU A 253 11.47 6.85 -0.12
C LEU A 253 10.37 7.43 0.77
N LEU A 254 9.09 7.25 0.39
CA LEU A 254 7.95 7.74 1.18
C LEU A 254 7.93 7.15 2.59
N GLY A 255 8.12 5.83 2.69
CA GLY A 255 8.18 5.15 3.98
C GLY A 255 9.30 5.66 4.87
N SER A 256 10.48 5.86 4.30
CA SER A 256 11.64 6.35 5.05
C SER A 256 11.46 7.80 5.50
N LEU A 257 10.86 8.66 4.67
CA LEU A 257 10.49 10.03 5.04
C LEU A 257 9.47 10.04 6.18
N LEU A 258 8.39 9.26 6.07
CA LEU A 258 7.36 9.16 7.10
C LEU A 258 7.93 8.62 8.41
N ASN A 259 8.83 7.63 8.36
CA ASN A 259 9.52 7.12 9.55
C ASN A 259 10.35 8.21 10.26
N VAL A 260 11.05 9.06 9.50
CA VAL A 260 11.83 10.18 10.08
C VAL A 260 10.89 11.22 10.67
N ILE A 261 9.85 11.62 9.95
CA ILE A 261 8.85 12.59 10.42
C ILE A 261 8.20 12.09 11.72
N GLU A 262 7.76 10.84 11.74
CA GLU A 262 7.14 10.23 12.92
C GLU A 262 8.15 10.14 14.07
N CYS A 263 9.39 9.69 13.82
CA CYS A 263 10.41 9.64 14.86
C CYS A 263 10.68 11.03 15.47
N VAL A 264 10.80 12.07 14.64
CA VAL A 264 10.94 13.47 15.08
C VAL A 264 9.71 13.93 15.86
N TRP A 265 8.51 13.58 15.41
CA TRP A 265 7.27 13.87 16.13
C TRP A 265 7.27 13.24 17.53
N TYR A 266 7.69 11.98 17.68
CA TYR A 266 7.83 11.32 18.98
C TYR A 266 8.86 12.01 19.89
N GLN A 267 9.92 12.60 19.34
CA GLN A 267 10.90 13.34 20.14
C GLN A 267 10.41 14.74 20.53
N LEU A 268 9.73 15.44 19.62
CA LEU A 268 9.40 16.86 19.81
C LEU A 268 8.03 17.09 20.47
N SER A 269 7.05 16.24 20.21
CA SER A 269 5.69 16.44 20.70
C SER A 269 5.54 16.52 22.23
N PRO A 270 6.35 15.83 23.07
CA PRO A 270 6.28 16.00 24.51
C PRO A 270 6.63 17.40 25.02
N TYR A 271 7.29 18.25 24.23
CA TYR A 271 7.63 19.62 24.63
C TYR A 271 6.48 20.61 24.48
N PHE A 272 5.47 20.29 23.65
CA PHE A 272 4.36 21.20 23.36
C PHE A 272 2.96 20.57 23.51
N LEU A 273 2.85 19.25 23.61
CA LEU A 273 1.58 18.58 23.91
C LEU A 273 1.41 18.34 25.41
N PRO A 274 0.17 18.36 25.92
CA PRO A 274 -0.13 17.88 27.27
C PRO A 274 0.37 16.43 27.46
N LYS A 275 0.82 16.09 28.67
CA LYS A 275 1.31 14.73 29.01
C LYS A 275 0.32 13.63 28.63
N SER A 276 -0.99 13.90 28.69
CA SER A 276 -2.05 12.95 28.34
C SER A 276 -2.12 12.61 26.84
N LEU A 277 -1.79 13.57 25.98
CA LEU A 277 -1.80 13.44 24.52
C LEU A 277 -0.42 13.14 23.91
N SER A 278 0.64 13.37 24.69
CA SER A 278 2.01 13.03 24.26
C SER A 278 2.12 11.54 23.94
N PRO A 279 2.86 11.18 22.87
CA PRO A 279 3.11 9.80 22.54
C PRO A 279 3.96 9.12 23.61
N GLU A 280 3.90 7.80 23.66
CA GLU A 280 4.80 6.99 24.48
C GLU A 280 6.24 7.04 23.93
N LYS A 281 7.16 6.33 24.59
CA LYS A 281 8.53 6.22 24.10
C LYS A 281 8.54 5.61 22.69
N PHE A 282 9.33 6.22 21.80
CA PHE A 282 9.52 5.71 20.45
C PHE A 282 10.11 4.29 20.49
N ASP A 283 9.45 3.36 19.80
CA ASP A 283 9.84 1.95 19.71
C ASP A 283 10.22 1.59 18.26
N PRO A 284 11.52 1.55 17.93
CA PRO A 284 11.99 1.23 16.59
C PRO A 284 11.54 -0.15 16.06
N THR A 285 11.19 -1.09 16.95
CA THR A 285 10.81 -2.45 16.55
C THR A 285 9.47 -2.49 15.81
N ARG A 286 8.63 -1.45 16.01
CA ARG A 286 7.34 -1.25 15.34
C ARG A 286 7.46 -0.71 13.92
N TYR A 287 8.68 -0.44 13.45
CA TYR A 287 8.98 0.08 12.11
C TYR A 287 9.77 -0.96 11.30
N PRO A 288 9.18 -2.13 11.02
CA PRO A 288 9.79 -3.12 10.14
C PRO A 288 9.97 -2.54 8.75
N ASP A 289 10.96 -3.04 8.00
CA ASP A 289 11.20 -2.60 6.62
C ASP A 289 9.94 -2.78 5.76
N LEU A 290 9.74 -1.87 4.81
CA LEU A 290 8.57 -1.94 3.92
C LEU A 290 8.68 -3.14 2.99
N PHE A 291 9.86 -3.33 2.41
CA PHE A 291 10.18 -4.46 1.53
C PHE A 291 11.13 -5.42 2.25
N ASN A 292 11.00 -6.72 1.94
CA ASN A 292 11.82 -7.78 2.51
C ASN A 292 12.63 -8.45 1.41
N ASP A 293 13.67 -7.75 0.96
CA ASP A 293 14.60 -8.16 -0.11
C ASP A 293 13.89 -8.77 -1.34
N PRO A 294 13.00 -8.04 -2.04
CA PRO A 294 12.22 -8.63 -3.14
C PRO A 294 13.09 -9.08 -4.32
N TRP A 295 14.28 -8.49 -4.52
CA TRP A 295 15.26 -8.95 -5.52
C TRP A 295 15.88 -10.33 -5.20
N LYS A 296 15.79 -10.80 -3.96
CA LYS A 296 16.28 -12.14 -3.57
C LYS A 296 15.22 -13.23 -3.76
N LYS A 297 13.95 -12.87 -3.98
CA LYS A 297 12.86 -13.85 -4.11
C LYS A 297 12.97 -14.59 -5.45
N THR A 298 12.55 -15.85 -5.44
CA THR A 298 12.62 -16.76 -6.59
C THR A 298 11.28 -17.40 -6.92
N SER A 299 10.19 -16.88 -6.36
CA SER A 299 8.81 -17.34 -6.60
C SER A 299 7.91 -16.12 -6.63
N ILE A 300 6.87 -16.17 -7.46
CA ILE A 300 5.83 -15.14 -7.54
C ILE A 300 5.08 -15.04 -6.22
N ILE A 301 4.74 -16.18 -5.60
CA ILE A 301 4.12 -16.21 -4.27
C ILE A 301 5.01 -15.50 -3.26
N GLU A 302 6.30 -15.85 -3.18
CA GLU A 302 7.19 -15.23 -2.20
C GLU A 302 7.42 -13.74 -2.48
N PHE A 303 7.55 -13.37 -3.75
CA PHE A 303 7.71 -11.98 -4.17
C PHE A 303 6.54 -11.13 -3.69
N TRP A 304 5.29 -11.46 -4.04
CA TRP A 304 4.14 -10.63 -3.70
C TRP A 304 3.64 -10.78 -2.26
N SER A 305 3.82 -11.96 -1.65
CA SER A 305 3.27 -12.21 -0.31
C SER A 305 4.23 -11.86 0.83
N LYS A 306 5.54 -11.92 0.60
CA LYS A 306 6.59 -11.69 1.61
C LYS A 306 7.58 -10.60 1.21
N GLY A 307 7.97 -10.51 -0.06
CA GLY A 307 9.03 -9.60 -0.54
C GLY A 307 8.54 -8.16 -0.75
N TRP A 308 7.41 -8.01 -1.41
CA TRP A 308 6.74 -6.74 -1.66
C TRP A 308 6.06 -6.20 -0.40
N HIS A 309 5.75 -4.91 -0.38
CA HIS A 309 5.22 -4.25 0.81
C HIS A 309 3.87 -4.83 1.29
N THR A 310 3.63 -4.80 2.60
CA THR A 310 2.37 -5.26 3.20
C THR A 310 1.35 -4.15 3.52
N VAL A 311 1.62 -2.91 3.09
CA VAL A 311 0.78 -1.72 3.35
C VAL A 311 -0.70 -1.96 3.03
N PHE A 312 -1.02 -2.54 1.87
CA PHE A 312 -2.40 -2.81 1.46
C PHE A 312 -2.87 -4.25 1.70
N ARG A 313 -2.07 -5.06 2.42
CA ARG A 313 -2.36 -6.48 2.65
C ARG A 313 -3.74 -6.68 3.27
N ARG A 314 -4.11 -5.85 4.25
CA ARG A 314 -5.42 -5.96 4.91
C ARG A 314 -6.56 -5.73 3.93
N ASN A 315 -6.48 -4.70 3.08
CA ASN A 315 -7.51 -4.42 2.06
C ASN A 315 -7.64 -5.62 1.10
N ILE A 316 -6.52 -6.11 0.57
CA ILE A 316 -6.46 -7.23 -0.37
C ILE A 316 -7.07 -8.50 0.24
N LEU A 317 -6.72 -8.82 1.49
CA LEU A 317 -7.28 -9.98 2.16
C LEU A 317 -8.76 -9.81 2.51
N TYR A 318 -9.17 -8.60 2.90
CA TYR A 318 -10.54 -8.34 3.33
C TYR A 318 -11.54 -8.33 2.18
N PHE A 319 -11.19 -7.72 1.05
CA PHE A 319 -12.07 -7.56 -0.11
C PHE A 319 -11.83 -8.55 -1.23
N GLY A 320 -10.62 -9.10 -1.35
CA GLY A 320 -10.29 -10.11 -2.36
C GLY A 320 -10.36 -11.53 -1.81
N TRP A 321 -9.48 -11.86 -0.86
CA TRP A 321 -9.32 -13.24 -0.37
C TRP A 321 -10.55 -13.77 0.36
N LYS A 322 -11.00 -13.06 1.42
CA LYS A 322 -12.05 -13.56 2.32
C LYS A 322 -13.39 -13.77 1.60
N PRO A 323 -13.86 -12.86 0.72
CA PRO A 323 -15.10 -13.08 -0.02
C PRO A 323 -15.01 -14.31 -0.93
N MET A 324 -13.90 -14.48 -1.67
CA MET A 324 -13.72 -15.65 -2.52
C MET A 324 -13.72 -16.96 -1.73
N VAL A 325 -13.03 -17.02 -0.58
CA VAL A 325 -13.06 -18.22 0.28
C VAL A 325 -14.48 -18.53 0.78
N ARG A 326 -15.28 -17.50 1.08
CA ARG A 326 -16.66 -17.67 1.57
C ARG A 326 -17.62 -18.13 0.46
N LEU A 327 -17.52 -17.54 -0.73
CA LEU A 327 -18.33 -17.92 -1.89
C LEU A 327 -18.18 -19.40 -2.25
N PHE A 328 -16.99 -19.96 -2.02
CA PHE A 328 -16.68 -21.35 -2.29
C PHE A 328 -16.48 -22.19 -1.02
N SER A 329 -17.19 -21.83 0.07
CA SER A 329 -17.04 -22.47 1.38
C SER A 329 -17.31 -23.99 1.37
N SER A 330 -18.18 -24.46 0.47
CA SER A 330 -18.54 -25.87 0.26
C SER A 330 -17.48 -26.68 -0.49
N ARG A 331 -16.45 -26.03 -1.07
CA ARG A 331 -15.37 -26.69 -1.81
C ARG A 331 -14.24 -27.13 -0.87
N SER A 332 -13.34 -27.95 -1.41
CA SER A 332 -12.16 -28.41 -0.67
C SER A 332 -11.32 -27.22 -0.17
N GLN A 333 -10.55 -27.45 0.90
CA GLN A 333 -9.66 -26.42 1.45
C GLN A 333 -8.65 -25.92 0.42
N GLU A 334 -8.23 -26.80 -0.48
CA GLU A 334 -7.34 -26.49 -1.59
C GLU A 334 -8.00 -25.53 -2.58
N THR A 335 -9.19 -25.86 -3.08
CA THR A 335 -9.92 -24.98 -4.00
C THR A 335 -10.16 -23.61 -3.38
N LYS A 336 -10.51 -23.56 -2.09
CA LYS A 336 -10.65 -22.28 -1.37
C LYS A 336 -9.34 -21.49 -1.32
N ARG A 337 -8.20 -22.14 -1.08
CA ARG A 337 -6.88 -21.46 -1.08
C ARG A 337 -6.56 -20.88 -2.46
N LEU A 338 -6.71 -21.66 -3.53
CA LEU A 338 -6.43 -21.21 -4.90
C LEU A 338 -7.36 -20.07 -5.33
N LEU A 339 -8.66 -20.19 -5.06
CA LEU A 339 -9.63 -19.13 -5.33
C LEU A 339 -9.40 -17.89 -4.46
N GLY A 340 -8.93 -18.06 -3.23
CA GLY A 340 -8.49 -16.97 -2.37
C GLY A 340 -7.33 -16.18 -2.96
N ILE A 341 -6.32 -16.86 -3.52
CA ILE A 341 -5.19 -16.23 -4.24
C ILE A 341 -5.72 -15.40 -5.41
N MET A 342 -6.59 -16.00 -6.24
CA MET A 342 -7.19 -15.29 -7.38
C MET A 342 -8.01 -14.08 -6.94
N GLY A 343 -8.81 -14.20 -5.88
CA GLY A 343 -9.57 -13.08 -5.31
C GLY A 343 -8.69 -11.93 -4.83
N ALA A 344 -7.61 -12.25 -4.13
CA ALA A 344 -6.64 -11.27 -3.67
C ALA A 344 -6.00 -10.52 -4.84
N MET A 345 -5.57 -11.24 -5.88
CA MET A 345 -4.93 -10.66 -7.04
C MET A 345 -5.90 -9.86 -7.92
N ALA A 346 -7.13 -10.35 -8.10
CA ALA A 346 -8.19 -9.62 -8.80
C ALA A 346 -8.49 -8.28 -8.12
N PHE A 347 -8.63 -8.28 -6.79
CA PHE A 347 -8.84 -7.03 -6.05
C PHE A 347 -7.64 -6.08 -6.16
N SER A 348 -6.41 -6.60 -6.15
CA SER A 348 -5.21 -5.80 -6.41
C SER A 348 -5.22 -5.17 -7.81
N GLY A 349 -5.69 -5.91 -8.83
CA GLY A 349 -5.86 -5.41 -10.19
C GLY A 349 -6.88 -4.29 -10.29
N VAL A 350 -8.07 -4.48 -9.70
CA VAL A 350 -9.12 -3.45 -9.62
C VAL A 350 -8.62 -2.21 -8.92
N PHE A 351 -7.87 -2.37 -7.82
CA PHE A 351 -7.27 -1.27 -7.09
C PHE A 351 -6.33 -0.43 -7.97
N HIS A 352 -5.36 -1.05 -8.65
CA HIS A 352 -4.42 -0.30 -9.47
C HIS A 352 -5.11 0.34 -10.68
N GLU A 353 -6.04 -0.37 -11.34
CA GLU A 353 -6.79 0.19 -12.47
C GLU A 353 -7.65 1.39 -12.03
N TYR A 354 -8.32 1.30 -10.86
CA TYR A 354 -9.04 2.43 -10.28
C TYR A 354 -8.13 3.63 -10.04
N VAL A 355 -6.95 3.40 -9.44
CA VAL A 355 -6.04 4.50 -9.10
C VAL A 355 -5.61 5.28 -10.34
N LEU A 356 -5.34 4.57 -11.44
CA LEU A 356 -5.05 5.19 -12.74
C LEU A 356 -6.27 5.88 -13.35
N ALA A 357 -7.39 5.17 -13.44
CA ALA A 357 -8.61 5.68 -14.06
C ALA A 357 -9.15 6.92 -13.33
N ALA A 358 -9.01 6.99 -12.02
CA ALA A 358 -9.45 8.14 -11.23
C ALA A 358 -8.65 9.42 -11.59
N ALA A 359 -7.34 9.31 -11.80
CA ALA A 359 -6.50 10.44 -12.18
C ALA A 359 -6.48 10.72 -13.70
N SER A 360 -7.17 9.90 -14.50
CA SER A 360 -7.19 9.99 -15.96
C SER A 360 -8.52 9.49 -16.53
N ASN A 361 -8.49 8.56 -17.48
CA ASN A 361 -9.66 7.92 -18.07
C ASN A 361 -9.55 6.40 -17.95
N LEU A 362 -10.68 5.72 -17.79
CA LEU A 362 -10.73 4.26 -17.83
C LEU A 362 -10.36 3.75 -19.22
N ASP A 363 -9.48 2.74 -19.26
CA ASP A 363 -9.09 2.01 -20.46
C ASP A 363 -9.99 0.78 -20.46
N PRO A 364 -10.87 0.63 -21.46
CA PRO A 364 -11.79 -0.50 -21.53
C PRO A 364 -11.09 -1.87 -21.51
N ASN A 365 -9.82 -1.92 -21.91
CA ASN A 365 -9.03 -3.15 -21.90
C ASN A 365 -8.50 -3.52 -20.51
N ILE A 366 -8.62 -2.62 -19.52
CA ILE A 366 -8.19 -2.81 -18.12
C ILE A 366 -6.81 -3.50 -17.98
N PRO A 367 -5.78 -3.06 -18.72
CA PRO A 367 -4.54 -3.81 -18.86
C PRO A 367 -3.79 -3.97 -17.53
N THR A 368 -3.96 -3.03 -16.59
CA THR A 368 -3.37 -3.16 -15.25
C THR A 368 -4.01 -4.30 -14.48
N ALA A 369 -5.34 -4.43 -14.53
CA ALA A 369 -6.03 -5.53 -13.89
C ALA A 369 -5.61 -6.88 -14.48
N GLN A 370 -5.43 -6.96 -15.79
CA GLN A 370 -4.96 -8.18 -16.48
C GLN A 370 -3.59 -8.64 -15.95
N VAL A 371 -2.64 -7.73 -15.70
CA VAL A 371 -1.34 -8.06 -15.09
C VAL A 371 -1.52 -8.83 -13.79
N PHE A 372 -2.32 -8.31 -12.86
CA PHE A 372 -2.50 -8.95 -11.57
C PHE A 372 -3.24 -10.29 -11.69
N ILE A 373 -4.20 -10.43 -12.61
CA ILE A 373 -4.86 -11.71 -12.87
C ILE A 373 -3.86 -12.76 -13.39
N ILE A 374 -3.02 -12.40 -14.35
CA ILE A 374 -2.00 -13.31 -14.90
C ILE A 374 -0.97 -13.70 -13.82
N LEU A 375 -0.52 -12.74 -13.01
CA LEU A 375 0.36 -13.02 -11.86
C LEU A 375 -0.31 -13.93 -10.82
N GLY A 376 -1.61 -13.75 -10.58
CA GLY A 376 -2.41 -14.62 -9.73
C GLY A 376 -2.51 -16.05 -10.27
N LEU A 377 -2.69 -16.21 -11.59
CA LEU A 377 -2.62 -17.52 -12.24
C LEU A 377 -1.22 -18.14 -12.07
N GLY A 378 -0.15 -17.35 -12.21
CA GLY A 378 1.21 -17.78 -11.91
C GLY A 378 1.37 -18.30 -10.49
N MET A 379 0.81 -17.61 -9.49
CA MET A 379 0.80 -18.06 -8.10
C MET A 379 -0.01 -19.35 -7.89
N VAL A 380 -1.15 -19.50 -8.58
CA VAL A 380 -1.95 -20.73 -8.53
C VAL A 380 -1.16 -21.90 -9.12
N ILE A 381 -0.47 -21.68 -10.25
CA ILE A 381 0.40 -22.68 -10.88
C ILE A 381 1.52 -23.08 -9.92
N GLU A 382 2.23 -22.13 -9.30
CA GLU A 382 3.27 -22.43 -8.30
C GLU A 382 2.71 -23.27 -7.14
N ALA A 383 1.56 -22.87 -6.58
CA ALA A 383 0.92 -23.58 -5.49
C ALA A 383 0.46 -25.00 -5.88
N SER A 384 -0.03 -25.17 -7.11
CA SER A 384 -0.44 -26.48 -7.65
C SER A 384 0.77 -27.37 -7.90
N ILE A 385 1.87 -26.85 -8.45
CA ILE A 385 3.12 -27.61 -8.65
C ILE A 385 3.65 -28.10 -7.32
N GLU A 386 3.79 -27.21 -6.32
CA GLU A 386 4.23 -27.58 -4.97
C GLU A 386 3.35 -28.69 -4.39
N ARG A 387 2.03 -28.61 -4.59
CA ARG A 387 1.10 -29.58 -4.04
C ARG A 387 1.17 -30.95 -4.68
N HIS A 388 1.27 -31.02 -6.02
CA HIS A 388 1.18 -32.27 -6.80
C HIS A 388 2.53 -32.96 -6.93
N THR A 389 3.62 -32.19 -6.96
CA THR A 389 4.97 -32.72 -7.19
C THR A 389 5.86 -32.67 -5.94
N GLY A 390 5.48 -31.89 -4.91
CA GLY A 390 6.34 -31.58 -3.76
C GLY A 390 7.43 -30.55 -4.08
N TYR A 391 7.58 -30.12 -5.33
CA TYR A 391 8.59 -29.18 -5.76
C TYR A 391 8.18 -27.73 -5.45
N ILE A 392 8.92 -27.07 -4.57
CA ILE A 392 8.76 -25.65 -4.29
C ILE A 392 9.52 -24.87 -5.37
N VAL A 393 8.81 -24.05 -6.14
CA VAL A 393 9.41 -23.19 -7.17
C VAL A 393 10.44 -22.26 -6.54
N GLY A 394 11.69 -22.36 -6.99
CA GLY A 394 12.77 -21.56 -6.44
C GLY A 394 14.10 -21.67 -7.19
N GLY A 395 15.15 -21.10 -6.59
CA GLY A 395 16.50 -21.07 -7.17
C GLY A 395 16.59 -20.25 -8.46
N THR A 396 17.54 -20.62 -9.34
CA THR A 396 17.79 -19.88 -10.58
C THR A 396 16.60 -19.93 -11.54
N PHE A 397 16.00 -21.11 -11.73
CA PHE A 397 14.81 -21.25 -12.59
C PHE A 397 13.62 -20.47 -12.05
N GLY A 398 13.39 -20.51 -10.74
CA GLY A 398 12.36 -19.69 -10.11
C GLY A 398 12.60 -18.19 -10.29
N ARG A 399 13.86 -17.73 -10.26
CA ARG A 399 14.21 -16.33 -10.55
C ARG A 399 13.93 -15.95 -12.01
N LEU A 400 14.25 -16.82 -12.96
CA LEU A 400 13.93 -16.61 -14.38
C LEU A 400 12.42 -16.58 -14.61
N TRP A 401 11.68 -17.51 -13.99
CA TRP A 401 10.22 -17.57 -14.01
C TRP A 401 9.58 -16.30 -13.44
N LEU A 402 10.03 -15.87 -12.25
CA LEU A 402 9.58 -14.62 -11.63
C LEU A 402 9.86 -13.41 -12.52
N GLY A 403 11.09 -13.28 -13.03
CA GLY A 403 11.48 -12.19 -13.91
C GLY A 403 10.65 -12.16 -15.19
N PHE A 404 10.48 -13.31 -15.84
CA PHE A 404 9.63 -13.46 -17.01
C PHE A 404 8.20 -13.00 -16.70
N MET A 405 7.58 -13.52 -15.65
CA MET A 405 6.19 -13.20 -15.31
C MET A 405 6.00 -11.73 -14.94
N VAL A 406 6.94 -11.10 -14.23
CA VAL A 406 6.83 -9.68 -13.87
C VAL A 406 7.08 -8.77 -15.07
N PHE A 407 8.16 -8.97 -15.82
CA PHE A 407 8.53 -8.04 -16.90
C PHE A 407 7.65 -8.21 -18.15
N PHE A 408 7.33 -9.46 -18.51
CA PHE A 408 6.56 -9.74 -19.72
C PHE A 408 5.12 -9.25 -19.59
N THR A 409 4.49 -9.48 -18.44
CA THR A 409 3.06 -9.15 -18.25
C THR A 409 2.82 -7.65 -18.16
N CYS A 410 3.78 -6.88 -17.61
CA CYS A 410 3.59 -5.46 -17.34
C CYS A 410 3.60 -4.56 -18.58
N ARG A 411 4.09 -5.03 -19.73
CA ARG A 411 4.28 -4.19 -20.94
C ARG A 411 3.04 -3.39 -21.30
N ASN A 412 1.90 -4.07 -21.51
CA ASN A 412 0.67 -3.42 -21.97
C ASN A 412 0.10 -2.46 -20.91
N ALA A 413 0.25 -2.79 -19.63
CA ALA A 413 -0.14 -1.89 -18.55
C ALA A 413 0.70 -0.61 -18.58
N VAL A 414 2.03 -0.72 -18.66
CA VAL A 414 2.91 0.45 -18.69
C VAL A 414 2.67 1.32 -19.92
N LEU A 415 2.44 0.72 -21.10
CA LEU A 415 2.07 1.48 -22.30
C LEU A 415 0.75 2.24 -22.12
N SER A 416 -0.26 1.61 -21.51
CA SER A 416 -1.53 2.29 -21.16
C SER A 416 -1.30 3.42 -20.15
N TRP A 417 -0.40 3.24 -19.18
CA TRP A 417 -0.06 4.29 -18.22
C TRP A 417 0.61 5.49 -18.91
N ILE A 418 1.55 5.25 -19.83
CA ILE A 418 2.22 6.29 -20.62
C ILE A 418 1.20 7.05 -21.48
N ALA A 419 0.30 6.33 -22.16
CA ALA A 419 -0.76 6.93 -22.96
C ALA A 419 -1.71 7.84 -22.15
N ARG A 420 -1.80 7.61 -20.82
CA ARG A 420 -2.58 8.41 -19.88
C ARG A 420 -1.79 9.54 -19.20
N GLY A 421 -0.52 9.72 -19.54
CA GLY A 421 0.32 10.82 -19.04
C GLY A 421 1.49 10.41 -18.16
N LEU A 422 1.71 9.11 -17.90
CA LEU A 422 2.83 8.66 -17.07
C LEU A 422 4.17 9.00 -17.74
N GLY A 423 4.86 9.98 -17.14
CA GLY A 423 6.19 10.43 -17.58
C GLY A 423 6.16 11.58 -18.60
N SER A 424 4.98 12.04 -18.99
CA SER A 424 4.79 13.16 -19.95
C SER A 424 3.93 14.30 -19.39
N SER A 425 2.99 14.00 -18.50
CA SER A 425 2.11 14.99 -17.88
C SER A 425 2.85 16.00 -17.01
N GLY A 426 2.87 17.28 -17.41
CA GLY A 426 3.43 18.39 -16.63
C GLY A 426 4.95 18.31 -16.37
N VAL A 427 5.66 17.40 -17.05
CA VAL A 427 7.08 17.12 -16.84
C VAL A 427 7.85 17.34 -18.16
N PRO A 428 8.88 18.21 -18.19
CA PRO A 428 9.67 18.45 -19.38
C PRO A 428 10.60 17.27 -19.69
N PRO A 429 11.23 17.26 -20.88
CA PRO A 429 12.30 16.34 -21.21
C PRO A 429 13.39 16.27 -20.14
N VAL A 430 13.97 15.09 -19.96
CA VAL A 430 14.99 14.84 -18.93
C VAL A 430 16.20 15.75 -19.07
N LEU A 431 16.55 16.14 -20.31
CA LEU A 431 17.63 17.09 -20.59
C LEU A 431 17.36 18.50 -20.06
N ASP A 432 16.08 18.86 -19.88
CA ASP A 432 15.64 20.15 -19.38
C ASP A 432 15.36 20.14 -17.86
N TRP A 433 15.72 19.05 -17.18
CA TRP A 433 15.51 18.95 -15.73
C TRP A 433 16.43 19.90 -14.97
N THR A 434 15.82 20.76 -14.15
CA THR A 434 16.55 21.59 -13.18
C THR A 434 16.97 20.75 -11.97
N TRP A 435 17.95 21.25 -11.20
CA TRP A 435 18.50 20.56 -10.02
C TRP A 435 17.42 20.14 -9.02
N HIS A 436 16.31 20.87 -8.92
CA HIS A 436 15.19 20.54 -8.04
C HIS A 436 14.64 19.13 -8.30
N ARG A 437 14.58 18.67 -9.56
CA ARG A 437 14.10 17.33 -9.91
C ARG A 437 15.01 16.21 -9.39
N PHE A 438 16.29 16.50 -9.17
CA PHE A 438 17.25 15.54 -8.67
C PHE A 438 17.27 15.50 -7.14
N PHE A 439 17.15 16.66 -6.48
CA PHE A 439 17.37 16.78 -5.03
C PHE A 439 16.10 16.87 -4.19
N LEU A 440 14.98 17.39 -4.72
CA LEU A 440 13.73 17.39 -3.97
C LEU A 440 13.13 15.98 -3.95
N PRO A 441 12.67 15.48 -2.78
CA PRO A 441 11.93 14.22 -2.72
C PRO A 441 10.75 14.23 -3.69
N PHE A 442 10.65 13.18 -4.51
CA PHE A 442 9.65 13.06 -5.59
C PHE A 442 9.74 14.13 -6.69
N GLY A 443 10.84 14.90 -6.77
CA GLY A 443 11.09 15.94 -7.77
C GLY A 443 10.77 15.56 -9.22
N PRO A 444 11.10 14.34 -9.70
CA PRO A 444 10.74 13.92 -11.06
C PRO A 444 9.22 13.91 -11.33
N LEU A 445 8.39 13.73 -10.29
CA LEU A 445 6.92 13.69 -10.41
C LEU A 445 6.28 15.06 -10.20
N LEU A 446 7.04 16.07 -9.78
CA LEU A 446 6.51 17.41 -9.54
C LEU A 446 6.27 18.12 -10.87
N PRO A 447 5.14 18.81 -11.01
CA PRO A 447 4.84 19.57 -12.22
C PRO A 447 5.69 20.83 -12.28
N GLN A 448 5.99 21.28 -13.49
CA GLN A 448 6.89 22.43 -13.71
C GLN A 448 6.52 23.69 -12.90
N PRO A 449 5.24 24.08 -12.71
CA PRO A 449 4.90 25.28 -11.93
C PRO A 449 5.25 25.22 -10.44
N TRP A 450 5.68 24.07 -9.91
CA TRP A 450 6.02 23.87 -8.50
C TRP A 450 7.53 23.71 -8.25
N LEU A 451 8.34 23.84 -9.30
CA LEU A 451 9.81 23.78 -9.29
C LEU A 451 10.38 25.09 -9.82
#